data_AF-B3SF25-F1
#
_entry.id   AF-B3SF25-F1
#
_cell.length_a   1.000
_cell.length_b   1.000
_cell.length_c   1.000
_cell.angle_alpha   90.00
_cell.angle_beta   90.00
_cell.angle_gamma   90.00
#
_symmetry.space_group_name_H-M   'P 1'
#
loop_
_entity.id
_entity.type
_entity.pdbx_description
1 polymer ?
#
loop_
_entity_poly.entity_id
_entity_poly.type
_entity_poly.pdbx_seq_one_letter_code
_entity_poly.pdbx_strand_id
1 'polypeptide(L)'
;MQNNQCNVILSDMAPNTSGTRSLNHINIMNLAESVFDFSQQFLSKNGHMIIKLFEGNKNKEFYNKLRKHFKNVHFFKPEASYKDSSEIFIVGLFRI
;
A
#
# COMPACT_ATOMS: atom_id res chain seq x y z
N MET A 1 2.92 25.69 16.33
CA MET A 1 2.42 25.22 15.02
C MET A 1 2.07 23.75 15.19
N GLN A 2 0.83 23.36 14.93
CA GLN A 2 0.39 21.97 15.10
C GLN A 2 1.01 21.14 13.97
N ASN A 3 1.85 20.17 14.33
CA ASN A 3 2.53 19.32 13.37
C ASN A 3 1.51 18.31 12.82
N ASN A 4 0.84 18.64 11.71
CA ASN A 4 -0.26 17.87 11.09
C ASN A 4 0.19 16.55 10.43
N GLN A 5 1.18 15.87 11.01
CA GLN A 5 1.63 14.57 10.55
C GLN A 5 0.91 13.46 11.31
N CYS A 6 0.47 12.43 10.59
CA CYS A 6 -0.14 11.25 11.19
C CYS A 6 0.92 10.18 11.48
N ASN A 7 0.64 9.31 12.44
CA ASN A 7 1.51 8.16 12.74
C ASN A 7 1.20 6.94 11.88
N VAL A 8 -0.01 6.87 11.32
CA VAL A 8 -0.46 5.76 10.50
C VAL A 8 -1.25 6.30 9.30
N ILE A 9 -0.93 5.77 8.11
CA ILE A 9 -1.77 5.87 6.92
C ILE A 9 -2.27 4.47 6.57
N LEU A 10 -3.58 4.33 6.50
CA LEU A 10 -4.26 3.11 6.07
C LEU A 10 -5.05 3.42 4.81
N SER A 11 -4.78 2.69 3.73
CA SER A 11 -5.56 2.75 2.49
C SER A 11 -6.21 1.40 2.22
N ASP A 12 -7.53 1.39 2.31
CA ASP A 12 -8.38 0.27 1.91
C ASP A 12 -9.02 0.48 0.51
N MET A 13 -8.54 1.49 -0.23
CA MET A 13 -9.10 1.84 -1.53
C MET A 13 -8.95 0.70 -2.54
N ALA A 14 -10.00 0.50 -3.34
CA ALA A 14 -9.99 -0.37 -4.50
C ALA A 14 -10.60 0.37 -5.70
N PRO A 15 -10.06 0.21 -6.91
CA PRO A 15 -10.68 0.78 -8.09
C PRO A 15 -11.96 0.01 -8.42
N ASN A 16 -12.85 0.63 -9.21
CA ASN A 16 -13.95 -0.10 -9.83
C ASN A 16 -13.39 -1.29 -10.59
N THR A 17 -13.82 -2.49 -10.21
CA THR A 17 -13.34 -3.73 -10.83
C THR A 17 -13.88 -3.83 -12.24
N SER A 18 -12.98 -3.79 -13.22
CA SER A 18 -13.27 -4.24 -14.57
C SER A 18 -13.26 -5.77 -14.62
N GLY A 19 -13.86 -6.37 -15.65
CA GLY A 19 -13.73 -7.82 -15.89
C GLY A 19 -12.30 -8.27 -16.24
N THR A 20 -11.34 -7.33 -16.36
CA THR A 20 -9.98 -7.59 -16.82
C THR A 20 -8.98 -7.48 -15.67
N ARG A 21 -8.41 -8.62 -15.26
CA ARG A 21 -7.47 -8.70 -14.13
C ARG A 21 -6.25 -7.79 -14.28
N SER A 22 -5.67 -7.68 -15.49
CA SER A 22 -4.50 -6.83 -15.74
C SER A 22 -4.82 -5.35 -15.56
N LEU A 23 -6.00 -4.90 -16.02
CA LEU A 23 -6.44 -3.52 -15.85
C LEU A 23 -6.73 -3.21 -14.38
N ASN A 24 -7.37 -4.12 -13.65
CA ASN A 24 -7.57 -3.98 -12.21
C ASN A 24 -6.25 -3.86 -11.46
N HIS A 25 -5.25 -4.65 -11.87
CA HIS A 25 -3.90 -4.60 -11.31
C HIS A 25 -3.22 -3.25 -11.56
N ILE A 26 -3.31 -2.72 -12.77
CA ILE A 26 -2.76 -1.39 -13.09
C ILE A 26 -3.43 -0.31 -12.23
N ASN A 27 -4.76 -0.36 -12.12
CA ASN A 27 -5.51 0.67 -11.41
C ASN A 27 -5.25 0.66 -9.90
N ILE A 28 -5.19 -0.53 -9.25
CA ILE A 28 -4.87 -0.62 -7.82
C ILE A 28 -3.42 -0.15 -7.55
N MET A 29 -2.49 -0.42 -8.47
CA MET A 29 -1.11 0.08 -8.34
C MET A 29 -1.04 1.61 -8.46
N ASN A 30 -1.83 2.23 -9.34
CA ASN A 30 -1.90 3.69 -9.43
C ASN A 30 -2.43 4.32 -8.12
N LEU A 31 -3.42 3.69 -7.48
CA LEU A 31 -3.89 4.11 -6.16
C LEU A 31 -2.80 3.95 -5.10
N ALA A 32 -2.07 2.82 -5.10
CA ALA A 32 -0.98 2.57 -4.17
C ALA A 32 0.14 3.60 -4.29
N GLU A 33 0.51 3.98 -5.51
CA GLU A 33 1.49 5.04 -5.76
C GLU A 33 0.99 6.40 -5.25
N SER A 34 -0.29 6.72 -5.47
CA SER A 34 -0.89 7.97 -4.95
C SER A 34 -0.86 8.03 -3.43
N VAL A 35 -1.12 6.92 -2.74
CA VAL A 35 -1.03 6.83 -1.27
C VAL A 35 0.41 6.96 -0.80
N PHE A 36 1.36 6.38 -1.51
CA PHE A 36 2.77 6.53 -1.19
C PHE A 36 3.22 7.99 -1.33
N ASP A 37 2.81 8.69 -2.39
CA ASP A 37 3.13 10.11 -2.58
C ASP A 37 2.49 10.99 -1.50
N PHE A 38 1.23 10.71 -1.14
CA PHE A 38 0.56 11.35 0.00
C PHE A 38 1.33 11.10 1.31
N SER A 39 1.82 9.88 1.52
CA SER A 39 2.60 9.55 2.72
C SER A 39 3.87 10.38 2.85
N GLN A 40 4.48 10.81 1.74
CA GLN A 40 5.70 11.61 1.79
C GLN A 40 5.49 12.95 2.52
N GLN A 41 4.30 13.53 2.41
CA GLN A 41 3.97 14.81 3.03
C GLN A 41 3.39 14.64 4.43
N PHE A 42 2.52 13.66 4.63
CA PHE A 42 1.67 13.58 5.83
C PHE A 42 2.08 12.52 6.85
N LEU A 43 2.93 11.54 6.50
CA LEU A 43 3.35 10.51 7.45
C LEU A 43 4.53 10.98 8.30
N SER A 44 4.41 10.88 9.62
CA SER A 44 5.50 11.24 10.54
C SER A 44 6.70 10.32 10.37
N LYS A 45 7.89 10.77 10.80
CA LYS A 45 9.03 9.87 11.03
C LYS A 45 8.62 8.75 11.98
N ASN A 46 9.15 7.55 11.77
CA ASN A 46 8.76 6.31 12.44
C ASN A 46 7.27 5.91 12.27
N GLY A 47 6.50 6.61 11.43
CA GLY A 47 5.12 6.25 11.12
C GLY A 47 5.01 4.98 10.28
N HIS A 48 3.78 4.48 10.16
CA HIS A 48 3.45 3.24 9.47
C HIS A 48 2.50 3.49 8.30
N MET A 49 2.62 2.68 7.26
CA MET A 49 1.76 2.75 6.09
C MET A 49 1.26 1.35 5.71
N ILE A 50 -0.04 1.23 5.48
CA ILE A 50 -0.69 -0.02 5.09
C ILE A 50 -1.54 0.29 3.87
N ILE A 51 -1.34 -0.46 2.78
CA ILE A 51 -2.04 -0.24 1.50
C ILE A 51 -2.58 -1.56 0.98
N LYS A 52 -3.87 -1.60 0.65
CA LYS A 52 -4.50 -2.68 -0.11
C LYS A 52 -3.94 -2.74 -1.54
N LEU A 53 -3.62 -3.94 -1.98
CA LEU A 53 -3.22 -4.27 -3.35
C LEU A 53 -4.00 -5.48 -3.86
N PHE A 54 -3.88 -5.75 -5.16
CA PHE A 54 -4.17 -7.05 -5.73
C PHE A 54 -2.87 -7.79 -6.08
N GLU A 55 -2.89 -9.11 -6.00
CA GLU A 55 -1.77 -9.94 -6.43
C GLU A 55 -1.47 -9.75 -7.91
N GLY A 56 -0.26 -9.27 -8.22
CA GLY A 56 0.22 -9.14 -9.58
C GLY A 56 1.69 -8.75 -9.67
N ASN A 57 2.18 -8.73 -10.92
CA ASN A 57 3.60 -8.63 -11.26
C ASN A 57 4.30 -7.35 -10.77
N LYS A 58 3.57 -6.23 -10.66
CA LYS A 58 4.13 -4.93 -10.22
C LYS A 58 4.36 -4.82 -8.72
N ASN A 59 3.86 -5.76 -7.91
CA ASN A 59 3.98 -5.68 -6.45
C ASN A 59 5.43 -5.71 -5.97
N LYS A 60 6.28 -6.51 -6.63
CA LYS A 60 7.70 -6.61 -6.27
C LYS A 60 8.47 -5.31 -6.52
N GLU A 61 8.14 -4.60 -7.60
CA GLU A 61 8.73 -3.31 -7.93
C GLU A 61 8.36 -2.27 -6.86
N PHE A 62 7.07 -2.19 -6.50
CA PHE A 62 6.59 -1.31 -5.45
C PHE A 62 7.15 -1.65 -4.07
N TYR A 63 7.27 -2.94 -3.73
CA TYR A 63 7.95 -3.40 -2.53
C TYR A 63 9.40 -2.89 -2.43
N ASN A 64 10.16 -3.00 -3.52
CA ASN A 64 11.54 -2.52 -3.56
C ASN A 64 11.61 -0.99 -3.43
N LYS A 65 10.61 -0.26 -3.94
CA LYS A 65 10.47 1.20 -3.73
C LYS A 65 10.24 1.51 -2.24
N LEU A 66 9.30 0.84 -1.59
CA LEU A 66 8.99 1.07 -0.17
C LEU A 66 10.16 0.74 0.75
N ARG A 67 10.97 -0.28 0.44
CA ARG A 67 12.15 -0.66 1.24
C ARG A 67 13.21 0.44 1.35
N LYS A 68 13.16 1.46 0.49
CA LYS A 68 14.04 2.63 0.58
C LYS A 68 13.54 3.68 1.59
N HIS A 69 12.30 3.58 2.03
CA HIS A 69 11.61 4.60 2.83
C HIS A 69 11.13 4.09 4.19
N PHE A 70 11.10 2.78 4.40
CA PHE A 70 10.63 2.13 5.63
C PHE A 70 11.67 1.12 6.12
N LYS A 71 11.82 0.97 7.45
CA LYS A 71 12.76 -0.01 8.03
C LYS A 71 12.35 -1.45 7.69
N ASN A 72 11.06 -1.74 7.76
CA ASN A 72 10.52 -3.06 7.43
C ASN A 72 9.39 -2.92 6.41
N VAL A 73 9.39 -3.79 5.39
CA VAL A 73 8.29 -3.89 4.43
C VAL A 73 7.94 -5.36 4.30
N HIS A 74 6.65 -5.70 4.30
CA HIS A 74 6.18 -7.07 4.05
C HIS A 74 4.78 -7.06 3.44
N PHE A 75 4.44 -8.17 2.77
CA PHE A 75 3.08 -8.44 2.35
C PHE A 75 2.31 -9.14 3.47
N PHE A 76 1.03 -8.84 3.60
CA PHE A 76 0.12 -9.42 4.57
C PHE A 76 -1.19 -9.85 3.89
N LYS A 77 -1.59 -11.10 4.06
CA LYS A 77 -2.87 -11.64 3.60
C LYS A 77 -3.78 -11.80 4.82
N PRO A 78 -4.87 -11.03 4.96
CA PRO A 78 -5.75 -11.13 6.12
C PRO A 78 -6.45 -12.49 6.17
N GLU A 79 -6.58 -13.06 7.37
CA GLU A 79 -7.33 -14.31 7.59
C GLU A 79 -8.82 -14.18 7.22
N ALA A 80 -9.37 -12.96 7.38
CA ALA A 80 -10.74 -12.65 7.01
C ALA A 80 -10.98 -12.57 5.48
N SER A 81 -9.92 -12.62 4.66
CA SER A 81 -10.06 -12.60 3.20
C SER A 81 -10.42 -13.99 2.65
N TYR A 82 -11.32 -14.05 1.68
CA TYR A 82 -11.62 -15.30 0.98
C TYR A 82 -10.36 -15.90 0.34
N LYS A 83 -10.24 -17.23 0.35
CA LYS A 83 -9.08 -17.95 -0.20
C LYS A 83 -8.78 -17.60 -1.65
N ASP A 84 -9.83 -17.39 -2.45
CA ASP A 84 -9.71 -17.09 -3.88
C ASP A 84 -9.62 -15.58 -4.19
N SER A 85 -9.59 -14.73 -3.16
CA SER A 85 -9.42 -13.30 -3.34
C SER A 85 -7.97 -12.97 -3.69
N SER A 86 -7.76 -12.12 -4.69
CA SER A 86 -6.44 -11.57 -4.99
C SER A 86 -6.01 -10.45 -4.03
N GLU A 87 -6.81 -10.12 -3.03
CA GLU A 87 -6.50 -9.03 -2.08
C GLU A 87 -5.30 -9.38 -1.20
N ILE A 88 -4.33 -8.48 -1.14
CA ILE A 88 -3.22 -8.50 -0.18
C ILE A 88 -3.02 -7.09 0.34
N PHE A 89 -2.32 -6.94 1.46
CA PHE A 89 -1.84 -5.66 1.94
C PHE A 89 -0.32 -5.61 1.85
N ILE A 90 0.23 -4.44 1.54
CA ILE A 90 1.64 -4.14 1.76
C ILE A 90 1.78 -3.24 2.98
N VAL A 91 2.66 -3.62 3.90
CA VAL A 91 2.85 -2.98 5.19
C VAL A 91 4.27 -2.42 5.23
N GLY A 92 4.40 -1.10 5.32
CA GLY A 92 5.64 -0.38 5.58
C GLY A 92 5.68 0.09 7.03
N LEU A 93 6.64 -0.39 7.81
CA LEU A 93 6.81 -0.01 9.22
C LEU A 93 8.02 0.89 9.41
N PHE A 94 7.84 1.90 10.26
CA PHE A 94 8.86 2.84 10.68
C PHE A 94 9.47 3.60 9.50
N ARG A 95 8.74 4.62 9.03
CA ARG A 95 9.25 5.58 8.03
C ARG A 95 10.61 6.13 8.47
N ILE A 96 11.59 6.06 7.59
CA ILE A 96 12.98 6.51 7.82
C ILE A 96 13.08 8.02 7.65
#